data_AF-A0A7C8M2B3-F1
#
_entry.id   AF-A0A7C8M2B3-F1
#
_cell.length_a   1.000
_cell.length_b   1.000
_cell.length_c   1.000
_cell.angle_alpha   90.00
_cell.angle_beta   90.00
_cell.angle_gamma   90.00
#
_symmetry.space_group_name_H-M   'P 1'
#
loop_
_entity.id
_entity.type
_entity.pdbx_description
1 polymer ?
#
loop_
_entity_poly.entity_id
_entity_poly.type
_entity_poly.pdbx_seq_one_letter_code
_entity_poly.pdbx_strand_id
1 'polypeptide(L)'
;MTFLDSEPTSGPSTRIVELVEALAVTTQRLATTEKLLTIATQRAQIAEKNATLASQRAEKAEVDKSYCIRMSESQSPLIKQLRETNEGLQDANRDLNFKLQEATRRKNQILATHIQSQARDILDEQELEQLASPCVSTKSGVESKKRKRKADKPDSAAHPLKKPKTPAIVQCTQCYIKKWACDGQTPCTNCIIRNKKRSCKRVKCKNFRKGECKDGTCTFAHESDGYTYLVDHMVLKQQDGWPTEPSTRLGHGVGGEHHGDEGQDDHGYDVWNFF
;
A
#
# COMPACT_ATOMS: atom_id res chain seq x y z
N MET A 1 -79.21 -72.80 -21.46
CA MET A 1 -77.80 -73.23 -21.26
C MET A 1 -77.24 -72.36 -20.14
N THR A 2 -77.28 -72.88 -18.92
CA THR A 2 -76.78 -72.23 -17.70
C THR A 2 -75.44 -72.87 -17.36
N PHE A 3 -74.35 -72.12 -17.49
CA PHE A 3 -73.04 -72.53 -16.97
C PHE A 3 -73.09 -72.40 -15.44
N LEU A 4 -72.91 -73.50 -14.74
CA LEU A 4 -72.76 -73.54 -13.30
C LEU A 4 -71.37 -73.00 -12.96
N ASP A 5 -71.33 -71.80 -12.38
CA ASP A 5 -70.13 -71.20 -11.81
C ASP A 5 -69.57 -72.12 -10.72
N SER A 6 -68.48 -72.80 -11.05
CA SER A 6 -67.74 -73.64 -10.10
C SER A 6 -66.89 -72.73 -9.23
N GLU A 7 -67.31 -72.51 -7.99
CA GLU A 7 -66.51 -71.76 -7.03
C GLU A 7 -65.15 -72.45 -6.84
N PRO A 8 -64.03 -71.73 -7.05
CA PRO A 8 -62.72 -72.28 -6.78
C PRO A 8 -62.59 -72.50 -5.27
N THR A 9 -62.63 -73.77 -4.86
CA THR A 9 -62.31 -74.17 -3.49
C THR A 9 -60.83 -73.87 -3.25
N SER A 10 -60.56 -72.72 -2.64
CA SER A 10 -59.22 -72.34 -2.19
C SER A 10 -58.78 -73.36 -1.15
N GLY A 11 -57.92 -74.29 -1.56
CA GLY A 11 -57.38 -75.31 -0.67
C GLY A 11 -56.62 -74.66 0.50
N PRO A 12 -56.51 -75.33 1.66
CA PRO A 12 -55.82 -74.82 2.85
C PRO A 12 -54.38 -74.32 2.61
N SER A 13 -53.77 -74.69 1.47
CA SER A 13 -52.47 -74.22 1.02
C SER A 13 -52.41 -72.71 0.69
N THR A 14 -53.50 -72.08 0.24
CA THR A 14 -53.46 -70.64 -0.14
C THR A 14 -53.39 -69.72 1.07
N ARG A 15 -54.10 -70.06 2.15
CA ARG A 15 -54.08 -69.30 3.42
C ARG A 15 -52.70 -69.29 4.08
N ILE A 16 -51.93 -70.37 3.93
CA ILE A 16 -50.57 -70.44 4.47
C ILE A 16 -49.65 -69.47 3.71
N VAL A 17 -49.78 -69.38 2.38
CA VAL A 17 -48.99 -68.44 1.56
C VAL A 17 -49.32 -66.99 1.93
N GLU A 18 -50.60 -66.65 2.06
CA GLU A 18 -51.03 -65.30 2.46
C GLU A 18 -50.49 -64.89 3.85
N LEU A 19 -50.47 -65.82 4.81
CA LEU A 19 -49.92 -65.56 6.15
C LEU A 19 -48.39 -65.38 6.12
N VAL A 20 -47.68 -66.15 5.30
CA VAL A 20 -46.22 -66.01 5.13
C VAL A 20 -45.88 -64.68 4.46
N GLU A 21 -46.63 -64.27 3.44
CA GLU A 21 -46.46 -62.97 2.80
C GLU A 21 -46.77 -61.81 3.77
N ALA A 22 -47.85 -61.91 4.55
CA ALA A 22 -48.17 -60.92 5.58
C ALA A 22 -47.06 -60.82 6.65
N LEU A 23 -46.48 -61.95 7.05
CA LEU A 23 -45.36 -61.97 7.99
C LEU A 23 -44.09 -61.36 7.39
N ALA A 24 -43.80 -61.62 6.12
CA ALA A 24 -42.67 -61.01 5.40
C ALA A 24 -42.83 -59.49 5.30
N VAL A 25 -44.03 -58.99 5.01
CA VAL A 25 -44.31 -57.55 4.96
C VAL A 25 -44.19 -56.90 6.34
N THR A 26 -44.69 -57.54 7.40
CA THR A 26 -44.58 -56.99 8.76
C THR A 26 -43.15 -56.97 9.27
N THR A 27 -42.36 -58.02 9.02
CA THR A 27 -40.92 -58.04 9.36
C THR A 27 -40.12 -56.97 8.59
N GLN A 28 -40.40 -56.78 7.31
CA GLN A 28 -39.80 -55.70 6.53
C GLN A 28 -40.16 -54.32 7.08
N ARG A 29 -41.44 -54.11 7.45
CA ARG A 29 -41.90 -52.86 8.07
C ARG A 29 -41.20 -52.58 9.39
N LEU A 30 -41.08 -53.58 10.26
CA LEU A 30 -40.36 -53.45 11.53
C LEU A 30 -38.89 -53.07 11.30
N ALA A 31 -38.20 -53.76 10.39
CA ALA A 31 -36.82 -53.42 10.03
C ALA A 31 -36.68 -51.98 9.49
N THR A 32 -37.65 -51.49 8.70
CA THR A 32 -37.64 -50.08 8.27
C THR A 32 -37.89 -49.11 9.42
N THR A 33 -38.78 -49.43 10.36
CA THR A 33 -39.04 -48.57 11.53
C THR A 33 -37.83 -48.47 12.46
N GLU A 34 -37.09 -49.56 12.67
CA GLU A 34 -35.86 -49.57 13.47
C GLU A 34 -34.77 -48.69 12.82
N LYS A 35 -34.62 -48.76 11.50
CA LYS A 35 -33.70 -47.89 10.75
C LYS A 35 -34.10 -46.42 10.87
N LEU A 36 -35.38 -46.10 10.73
CA LEU A 36 -35.88 -44.73 10.87
C LEU A 36 -35.67 -44.18 12.29
N LEU A 37 -35.91 -45.00 13.31
CA LEU A 37 -35.64 -44.63 14.71
C LEU A 37 -34.15 -44.33 14.92
N THR A 38 -33.27 -45.17 14.38
CA THR A 38 -31.82 -44.96 14.45
C THR A 38 -31.40 -43.64 13.80
N ILE A 39 -31.94 -43.33 12.61
CA ILE A 39 -31.67 -42.05 11.91
C ILE A 39 -32.18 -40.87 12.73
N ALA A 40 -33.38 -40.97 13.34
CA ALA A 40 -33.93 -39.92 14.17
C ALA A 40 -33.05 -39.65 15.41
N THR A 41 -32.59 -40.70 16.09
CA THR A 41 -31.67 -40.56 17.23
C THR A 41 -30.34 -39.93 16.82
N GLN A 42 -29.75 -40.34 15.70
CA GLN A 42 -28.51 -39.74 15.19
C GLN A 42 -28.70 -38.24 14.87
N ARG A 43 -29.82 -37.88 14.24
CA ARG A 43 -30.14 -36.47 13.95
C ARG A 43 -30.28 -35.64 15.23
N ALA A 44 -30.92 -36.17 16.27
CA ALA A 44 -31.03 -35.50 17.56
C ALA A 44 -29.63 -35.27 18.19
N GLN A 45 -28.75 -36.27 18.17
CA GLN A 45 -27.37 -36.13 18.66
C GLN A 45 -26.56 -35.11 17.87
N ILE A 46 -26.73 -35.05 16.54
CA ILE A 46 -26.08 -34.03 15.70
C ILE A 46 -26.59 -32.64 16.05
N ALA A 47 -27.91 -32.48 16.25
CA ALA A 47 -28.50 -31.21 16.64
C ALA A 47 -27.96 -30.72 17.99
N GLU A 48 -27.85 -31.62 18.98
CA GLU A 48 -27.27 -31.31 20.29
C GLU A 48 -25.80 -30.87 20.17
N LYS A 49 -24.96 -31.63 19.45
CA LYS A 49 -23.55 -31.26 19.23
C LYS A 49 -23.41 -29.92 18.52
N ASN A 50 -24.27 -29.63 17.55
CA ASN A 50 -24.27 -28.35 16.84
C ASN A 50 -24.66 -27.20 17.77
N ALA A 51 -25.61 -27.41 18.69
CA ALA A 51 -25.96 -26.41 19.70
C ALA A 51 -24.80 -26.14 20.66
N THR A 52 -24.09 -27.18 21.12
CA THR A 52 -22.89 -27.02 21.95
C THR A 52 -21.78 -26.27 21.22
N LEU A 53 -21.51 -26.62 19.96
CA LEU A 53 -20.51 -25.91 19.14
C LEU A 53 -20.88 -24.45 18.91
N ALA A 54 -22.15 -24.13 18.71
CA ALA A 54 -22.62 -22.76 18.59
C ALA A 54 -22.39 -21.96 19.88
N SER A 55 -22.69 -22.55 21.04
CA SER A 55 -22.44 -21.95 22.35
C SER A 55 -20.94 -21.69 22.60
N GLN A 56 -20.07 -22.67 22.31
CA GLN A 56 -18.62 -22.51 22.44
C GLN A 56 -18.05 -21.43 21.52
N ARG A 57 -18.61 -21.29 20.30
CA ARG A 57 -18.22 -20.22 19.38
C ARG A 57 -18.61 -18.85 19.90
N ALA A 58 -19.79 -18.72 20.53
CA ALA A 58 -20.24 -17.47 21.15
C ALA A 58 -19.36 -17.10 22.34
N GLU A 59 -19.02 -18.07 23.21
CA GLU A 59 -18.12 -17.85 24.35
C GLU A 59 -16.73 -17.41 23.88
N LYS A 60 -16.16 -18.09 22.88
CA LYS A 60 -14.87 -17.70 22.30
C LYS A 60 -14.90 -16.28 21.71
N ALA A 61 -15.98 -15.92 21.02
CA ALA A 61 -16.13 -14.58 20.46
C ALA A 61 -16.14 -13.50 21.55
N GLU A 62 -16.75 -13.76 22.70
CA GLU A 62 -16.76 -12.82 23.82
C GLU A 62 -15.39 -12.72 24.50
N VAL A 63 -14.66 -13.84 24.63
CA VAL A 63 -13.27 -13.83 25.10
C VAL A 63 -12.36 -13.03 24.17
N ASP A 64 -12.46 -13.25 22.86
CA ASP A 64 -11.68 -12.53 21.86
C ASP A 64 -12.00 -11.02 21.89
N LYS A 65 -13.27 -10.66 22.05
CA LYS A 65 -13.72 -9.26 22.23
C LYS A 65 -13.12 -8.63 23.50
N SER A 66 -13.19 -9.33 24.63
CA SER A 66 -12.61 -8.88 25.90
C SER A 66 -11.09 -8.72 25.81
N TYR A 67 -10.41 -9.63 25.11
CA TYR A 67 -8.98 -9.54 24.86
C TYR A 67 -8.63 -8.29 24.03
N CYS A 68 -9.36 -8.03 22.94
CA CYS A 68 -9.17 -6.83 22.12
C CYS A 68 -9.35 -5.54 22.92
N ILE A 69 -10.38 -5.47 23.78
CA ILE A 69 -10.63 -4.31 24.65
C ILE A 69 -9.44 -4.10 25.60
N ARG A 70 -9.03 -5.12 26.36
CA ARG A 70 -7.89 -5.02 27.29
C ARG A 70 -6.59 -4.64 26.59
N MET A 71 -6.34 -5.18 25.40
CA MET A 71 -5.17 -4.79 24.61
C MET A 71 -5.25 -3.31 24.20
N SER A 72 -6.41 -2.83 23.75
CA SER A 72 -6.59 -1.42 23.38
C SER A 72 -6.43 -0.47 24.57
N GLU A 73 -6.98 -0.83 25.73
CA GLU A 73 -6.86 -0.08 26.98
C GLU A 73 -5.41 -0.02 27.47
N SER A 74 -4.68 -1.14 27.37
CA SER A 74 -3.26 -1.20 27.75
C SER A 74 -2.35 -0.37 26.82
N GLN A 75 -2.69 -0.26 25.54
CA GLN A 75 -1.90 0.49 24.55
C GLN A 75 -2.21 1.98 24.56
N SER A 76 -3.44 2.37 24.91
CA SER A 76 -3.88 3.77 24.98
C SER A 76 -2.94 4.70 25.76
N PRO A 77 -2.51 4.38 27.01
CA PRO A 77 -1.62 5.26 27.77
C PRO A 77 -0.22 5.37 27.14
N LEU A 78 0.31 4.28 26.58
CA LEU A 78 1.61 4.31 25.89
C LEU A 78 1.55 5.19 24.64
N ILE A 79 0.45 5.10 23.87
CA ILE A 79 0.23 5.96 22.71
C ILE A 79 0.12 7.42 23.15
N LYS A 80 -0.58 7.71 24.26
CA LYS A 80 -0.69 9.06 24.82
C LYS A 80 0.68 9.61 25.24
N GLN A 81 1.45 8.85 26.00
CA GLN A 81 2.80 9.23 26.43
C GLN A 81 3.73 9.46 25.23
N LEU A 82 3.63 8.64 24.18
CA LEU A 82 4.41 8.81 22.96
C LEU A 82 4.03 10.10 22.20
N ARG A 83 2.76 10.51 22.22
CA ARG A 83 2.33 11.79 21.63
C ARG A 83 2.89 12.97 22.42
N GLU A 84 2.71 12.97 23.74
CA GLU A 84 3.19 14.04 24.62
C GLU A 84 4.72 14.23 24.52
N THR A 85 5.48 13.12 24.49
CA THR A 85 6.94 13.17 24.31
C THR A 85 7.35 13.69 22.93
N ASN A 86 6.64 13.30 21.87
CA ASN A 86 6.90 13.81 20.52
C ASN A 86 6.58 15.31 20.41
N GLU A 87 5.49 15.78 21.03
CA GLU A 87 5.15 17.20 21.08
C GLU A 87 6.23 18.00 21.82
N GLY A 88 6.68 17.52 22.98
CA GLY A 88 7.79 18.14 23.72
C GLY A 88 9.09 18.20 22.91
N LEU A 89 9.42 17.14 22.16
CA LEU A 89 10.59 17.13 21.27
C LEU A 89 10.44 18.09 20.09
N GLN A 90 9.23 18.25 19.55
CA GLN A 90 8.97 19.22 18.48
C GLN A 90 9.16 20.66 18.97
N ASP A 91 8.66 20.97 20.16
CA ASP A 91 8.82 22.31 20.75
C ASP A 91 10.28 22.60 21.11
N ALA A 92 11.01 21.63 21.65
CA ALA A 92 12.45 21.76 21.88
C ALA A 92 13.23 21.99 20.57
N ASN A 93 12.87 21.29 19.48
CA ASN A 93 13.46 21.51 18.17
C ASN A 93 13.14 22.90 17.61
N ARG A 94 11.93 23.44 17.85
CA ARG A 94 11.58 24.81 17.45
C ARG A 94 12.41 25.84 18.19
N ASP A 95 12.58 25.68 19.51
CA ASP A 95 13.41 26.56 20.34
C ASP A 95 14.89 26.53 19.90
N LEU A 96 15.45 25.33 19.65
CA LEU A 96 16.81 25.19 19.15
C LEU A 96 17.01 25.85 17.78
N ASN A 97 16.06 25.69 16.87
CA ASN A 97 16.11 26.36 15.56
C ASN A 97 16.05 27.88 15.70
N PHE A 98 15.20 28.40 16.60
CA PHE A 98 15.14 29.82 16.90
C PHE A 98 16.48 30.34 17.44
N LYS A 99 17.08 29.65 18.42
CA LYS A 99 18.40 29.98 18.97
C LYS A 99 19.50 29.94 17.92
N LEU A 100 19.48 28.94 17.03
CA LEU A 100 20.42 28.82 15.93
C LEU A 100 20.30 30.00 14.94
N GLN A 101 19.07 30.40 14.62
CA GLN A 101 18.80 31.55 13.75
C GLN A 101 19.30 32.85 14.39
N GLU A 102 19.07 33.04 15.69
CA GLU A 102 19.55 34.21 16.41
C GLU A 102 21.08 34.27 16.47
N ALA A 103 21.74 33.15 16.79
CA ALA A 103 23.20 33.05 16.78
C ALA A 103 23.79 33.36 15.40
N THR A 104 23.14 32.87 14.34
CA THR A 104 23.51 33.16 12.95
C THR A 104 23.37 34.66 12.64
N ARG A 105 22.27 35.29 13.06
CA ARG A 105 22.05 36.72 12.89
C ARG A 105 23.13 37.55 13.60
N ARG A 106 23.46 37.21 14.86
CA ARG A 106 24.53 37.88 15.62
C ARG A 106 25.88 37.74 14.95
N LYS A 107 26.23 36.53 14.48
CA LYS A 107 27.47 36.27 13.73
C LYS A 107 27.55 37.16 12.47
N ASN A 108 26.48 37.24 11.69
CA ASN A 108 26.44 38.05 10.48
C ASN A 108 26.53 39.55 10.79
N GLN A 109 25.95 40.00 11.90
CA GLN A 109 26.06 41.38 12.35
C GLN A 109 27.52 41.74 12.70
N ILE A 110 28.21 40.88 13.46
CA ILE A 110 29.63 41.07 13.80
C ILE A 110 30.49 41.11 12.53
N LEU A 111 30.25 40.17 11.60
CA LEU A 111 30.96 40.15 10.32
C LEU A 111 30.73 41.43 9.52
N ALA A 112 29.49 41.92 9.46
CA ALA A 112 29.16 43.16 8.76
C ALA A 112 29.88 44.37 9.38
N THR A 113 29.91 44.48 10.72
CA THR A 113 30.64 45.55 11.40
C THR A 113 32.14 45.50 11.14
N HIS A 114 32.72 44.30 11.05
CA HIS A 114 34.14 44.13 10.76
C HIS A 114 34.48 44.49 9.31
N ILE A 115 33.62 44.09 8.35
CA ILE A 115 33.78 44.48 6.94
C ILE A 115 33.68 46.01 6.79
N GLN A 116 32.74 46.64 7.50
CA GLN A 116 32.58 48.10 7.48
C GLN A 116 33.79 48.83 8.08
N SER A 117 34.37 48.33 9.17
CA SER A 117 35.58 48.93 9.74
C SER A 117 36.77 48.79 8.79
N GLN A 118 37.00 47.59 8.23
CA GLN A 118 38.07 47.37 7.25
C GLN A 118 37.91 48.25 6.01
N ALA A 119 36.69 48.39 5.50
CA ALA A 119 36.42 49.25 4.35
C ALA A 119 36.73 50.73 4.64
N ARG A 120 36.50 51.20 5.88
CA ARG A 120 36.85 52.56 6.30
C ARG A 120 38.37 52.74 6.36
N ASP A 121 39.08 51.79 6.97
CA ASP A 121 40.55 51.85 7.06
C ASP A 121 41.20 51.91 5.67
N ILE A 122 40.69 51.12 4.70
CA ILE A 122 41.17 51.13 3.30
C ILE A 122 40.89 52.48 2.61
N LEU A 123 39.73 53.09 2.86
CA LEU A 123 39.39 54.39 2.27
C LEU A 123 40.27 55.50 2.83
N ASP A 124 40.54 55.48 4.14
CA ASP A 124 41.43 56.44 4.80
C ASP A 124 42.88 56.30 4.28
N GLU A 125 43.36 55.08 4.01
CA GLU A 125 44.66 54.84 3.36
C GLU A 125 44.71 55.38 1.92
N GLN A 126 43.65 55.18 1.13
CA GLN A 126 43.59 55.69 -0.26
C GLN A 126 43.55 57.23 -0.31
N GLU A 127 42.95 57.88 0.67
CA GLU A 127 42.93 59.35 0.76
C GLU A 127 44.32 59.91 1.07
N LEU A 128 45.09 59.26 1.96
CA LEU A 128 46.49 59.61 2.21
C LEU A 128 47.38 59.41 0.97
N GLU A 129 47.22 58.31 0.23
CA GLU A 129 47.98 58.08 -1.00
C GLU A 129 47.69 59.13 -2.09
N GLN A 130 46.44 59.57 -2.22
CA GLN A 130 46.06 60.62 -3.18
C GLN A 130 46.68 61.98 -2.84
N LEU A 131 46.83 62.32 -1.55
CA LEU A 131 47.50 63.54 -1.12
C LEU A 131 49.03 63.48 -1.26
N ALA A 132 49.61 62.28 -1.21
CA ALA A 132 51.05 62.08 -1.33
C ALA A 132 51.55 61.96 -2.79
N SER A 133 50.66 61.79 -3.76
CA SER A 133 51.03 61.56 -5.17
C SER A 133 51.21 62.88 -5.95
N PRO A 134 52.43 63.22 -6.43
CA PRO A 134 52.64 64.40 -7.25
C PRO A 134 52.02 64.22 -8.65
N CYS A 135 51.24 65.20 -9.09
CA CYS A 135 50.62 65.27 -10.41
C CYS A 135 51.62 65.04 -11.57
N VAL A 136 51.71 63.80 -12.07
CA VAL A 136 52.35 63.51 -13.37
C VAL A 136 51.25 63.13 -14.37
N SER A 137 50.77 64.14 -15.08
CA SER A 137 49.89 63.99 -16.24
C SER A 137 50.61 63.24 -17.36
N THR A 138 50.31 61.95 -17.53
CA THR A 138 50.63 61.23 -18.77
C THR A 138 49.34 60.86 -19.49
N LYS A 139 49.08 61.63 -20.55
CA LYS A 139 48.08 61.32 -21.58
C LYS A 139 48.53 60.03 -22.27
N SER A 140 47.78 58.94 -22.13
CA SER A 140 47.78 57.89 -23.13
C SER A 140 46.35 57.38 -23.32
N GLY A 141 45.75 57.80 -24.43
CA GLY A 141 44.54 57.18 -24.95
C GLY A 141 44.90 55.83 -25.54
N VAL A 142 44.21 54.78 -25.09
CA VAL A 142 44.22 53.48 -25.76
C VAL A 142 42.78 53.05 -26.03
N GLU A 143 42.41 53.41 -27.25
CA GLU A 143 41.39 52.91 -28.15
C GLU A 143 40.74 51.55 -27.81
N SER A 144 39.43 51.61 -27.51
CA SER A 144 38.52 50.47 -27.37
C SER A 144 38.29 49.76 -28.72
N LYS A 145 39.10 48.74 -29.02
CA LYS A 145 38.96 47.91 -30.23
C LYS A 145 37.85 46.86 -30.08
N LYS A 146 36.64 47.25 -30.52
CA LYS A 146 35.43 46.43 -30.70
C LYS A 146 35.67 45.33 -31.75
N ARG A 147 36.03 44.11 -31.33
CA ARG A 147 36.14 42.93 -32.22
C ARG A 147 34.84 42.14 -32.25
N LYS A 148 34.03 42.41 -33.28
CA LYS A 148 32.87 41.61 -33.72
C LYS A 148 33.40 40.36 -34.43
N ARG A 149 33.51 39.23 -33.71
CA ARG A 149 33.81 37.92 -34.32
C ARG A 149 32.55 37.41 -35.01
N LYS A 150 32.59 37.28 -36.35
CA LYS A 150 31.62 36.48 -37.08
C LYS A 150 31.90 35.01 -36.77
N ALA A 151 30.86 34.31 -36.33
CA ALA A 151 30.90 32.89 -36.03
C ALA A 151 30.74 32.12 -37.35
N ASP A 152 31.85 31.65 -37.90
CA ASP A 152 31.83 30.57 -38.88
C ASP A 152 31.45 29.29 -38.14
N LYS A 153 30.32 28.71 -38.57
CA LYS A 153 29.84 27.40 -38.11
C LYS A 153 30.62 26.33 -38.90
N PRO A 154 31.48 25.52 -38.26
CA PRO A 154 31.97 24.32 -38.90
C PRO A 154 30.84 23.28 -38.93
N ASP A 155 30.40 22.93 -40.13
CA ASP A 155 29.61 21.74 -40.42
C ASP A 155 30.46 20.50 -40.12
N SER A 156 30.55 20.13 -38.85
CA SER A 156 31.08 18.84 -38.43
C SER A 156 29.91 18.00 -37.94
N ALA A 157 29.37 17.21 -38.86
CA ALA A 157 28.35 16.18 -38.64
C ALA A 157 28.94 15.03 -37.78
N ALA A 158 29.34 15.36 -36.55
CA ALA A 158 29.59 14.37 -35.52
C ALA A 158 28.21 13.92 -35.00
N HIS A 159 27.74 12.76 -35.48
CA HIS A 159 26.60 12.10 -34.87
C HIS A 159 26.80 12.07 -33.35
N PRO A 160 25.90 12.66 -32.55
CA PRO A 160 26.05 12.68 -31.11
C PRO A 160 26.10 11.23 -30.64
N LEU A 161 27.23 10.84 -30.04
CA LEU A 161 27.42 9.56 -29.36
C LEU A 161 26.20 9.33 -28.48
N LYS A 162 25.36 8.37 -28.87
CA LYS A 162 24.13 8.02 -28.14
C LYS A 162 24.57 7.65 -26.73
N LYS A 163 24.20 8.49 -25.75
CA LYS A 163 24.48 8.25 -24.34
C LYS A 163 24.06 6.81 -24.00
N PRO A 164 24.88 6.06 -23.23
CA PRO A 164 24.54 4.69 -22.85
C PRO A 164 23.15 4.69 -22.22
N LYS A 165 22.24 3.89 -22.79
CA LYS A 165 20.88 3.74 -22.27
C LYS A 165 21.00 3.14 -20.88
N THR A 166 20.66 3.92 -19.87
CA THR A 166 20.51 3.41 -18.50
C THR A 166 19.55 2.22 -18.52
N PRO A 167 19.85 1.12 -17.82
CA PRO A 167 18.96 -0.04 -17.79
C PRO A 167 17.58 0.39 -17.30
N ALA A 168 16.54 -0.08 -17.98
CA ALA A 168 15.16 0.24 -17.61
C ALA A 168 14.86 -0.38 -16.24
N ILE A 169 14.50 0.46 -15.27
CA ILE A 169 14.14 -0.01 -13.92
C ILE A 169 12.73 -0.61 -13.97
N VAL A 170 12.58 -1.86 -13.52
CA VAL A 170 11.28 -2.53 -13.37
C VAL A 170 10.54 -1.96 -12.15
N GLN A 171 9.55 -1.10 -12.41
CA GLN A 171 8.75 -0.45 -11.36
C GLN A 171 7.76 -1.43 -10.71
N CYS A 172 7.54 -1.29 -9.40
CA CYS A 172 6.46 -2.04 -8.73
C CYS A 172 5.08 -1.47 -9.07
N THR A 173 4.05 -2.30 -8.98
CA THR A 173 2.66 -1.95 -9.36
C THR A 173 2.13 -0.77 -8.56
N GLN A 174 2.44 -0.68 -7.27
CA GLN A 174 2.01 0.43 -6.42
C GLN A 174 2.63 1.76 -6.84
N CYS A 175 3.94 1.78 -7.09
CA CYS A 175 4.62 2.98 -7.59
C CYS A 175 4.11 3.38 -8.97
N TYR A 176 3.88 2.41 -9.87
CA TYR A 176 3.33 2.68 -11.20
C TYR A 176 1.94 3.30 -11.15
N ILE A 177 1.00 2.68 -10.41
CA ILE A 177 -0.39 3.16 -10.29
C ILE A 177 -0.44 4.55 -9.66
N LYS A 178 0.42 4.82 -8.68
CA LYS A 178 0.46 6.09 -7.94
C LYS A 178 1.46 7.11 -8.49
N LYS A 179 2.13 6.82 -9.60
CA LYS A 179 3.17 7.68 -10.22
C LYS A 179 4.27 8.10 -9.24
N TRP A 180 4.71 7.19 -8.38
CA TRP A 180 5.84 7.41 -7.46
C TRP A 180 7.16 6.95 -8.08
N ALA A 181 8.26 7.57 -7.66
CA ALA A 181 9.60 7.07 -7.97
C ALA A 181 9.78 5.65 -7.42
N CYS A 182 10.38 4.76 -8.21
CA CYS A 182 10.69 3.40 -7.79
C CYS A 182 12.19 3.15 -7.96
N ASP A 183 12.83 2.64 -6.92
CA ASP A 183 14.28 2.36 -6.87
C ASP A 183 14.64 0.95 -7.38
N GLY A 184 13.66 0.13 -7.74
CA GLY A 184 13.89 -1.23 -8.22
C GLY A 184 14.18 -2.27 -7.13
N GLN A 185 14.25 -1.90 -5.84
CA GLN A 185 14.55 -2.84 -4.74
C GLN A 185 13.34 -3.70 -4.36
N THR A 186 13.57 -4.79 -3.60
CA THR A 186 12.50 -5.71 -3.19
C THR A 186 12.50 -5.94 -1.69
N PRO A 187 11.56 -5.33 -0.94
CA PRO A 187 10.60 -4.30 -1.38
C PRO A 187 11.27 -2.96 -1.73
N CYS A 188 10.61 -2.12 -2.52
CA CYS A 188 11.14 -0.79 -2.87
C CYS A 188 11.09 0.18 -1.68
N THR A 189 12.01 1.15 -1.61
CA THR A 189 12.12 2.10 -0.49
C THR A 189 10.80 2.84 -0.23
N ASN A 190 10.10 3.27 -1.28
CA ASN A 190 8.82 3.95 -1.13
C ASN A 190 7.71 3.06 -0.54
N CYS A 191 7.68 1.77 -0.89
CA CYS A 191 6.76 0.83 -0.27
C CYS A 191 7.14 0.53 1.19
N ILE A 192 8.44 0.57 1.55
CA ILE A 192 8.90 0.45 2.93
C ILE A 192 8.42 1.64 3.77
N ILE A 193 8.70 2.87 3.32
CA ILE A 193 8.35 4.11 4.04
C ILE A 193 6.84 4.19 4.31
N ARG A 194 6.01 3.72 3.39
CA ARG A 194 4.54 3.74 3.52
C ARG A 194 3.95 2.51 4.22
N ASN A 195 4.80 1.66 4.80
CA ASN A 195 4.41 0.40 5.45
C ASN A 195 3.58 -0.56 4.55
N LYS A 196 3.89 -0.56 3.25
CA LYS A 196 3.23 -1.35 2.18
C LYS A 196 4.15 -2.42 1.61
N LYS A 197 4.97 -3.06 2.45
CA LYS A 197 5.96 -4.06 2.02
C LYS A 197 5.33 -5.25 1.29
N ARG A 198 4.21 -5.78 1.80
CA ARG A 198 3.50 -6.94 1.22
C ARG A 198 2.77 -6.66 -0.10
N SER A 199 2.50 -5.39 -0.41
CA SER A 199 1.85 -4.96 -1.65
C SER A 199 2.84 -4.45 -2.71
N CYS A 200 4.14 -4.48 -2.42
CA CYS A 200 5.20 -4.18 -3.37
C CYS A 200 5.38 -5.37 -4.34
N LYS A 201 4.49 -5.47 -5.32
CA LYS A 201 4.52 -6.52 -6.35
C LYS A 201 4.99 -5.96 -7.69
N ARG A 202 5.56 -6.80 -8.56
CA ARG A 202 5.96 -6.42 -9.93
C ARG A 202 5.23 -7.28 -10.96
N VAL A 203 4.96 -6.70 -12.12
CA VAL A 203 4.30 -7.41 -13.22
C VAL A 203 5.31 -8.25 -13.97
N LYS A 204 5.02 -9.54 -14.15
CA LYS A 204 5.86 -10.46 -14.93
C LYS A 204 5.86 -10.07 -16.40
N CYS A 205 7.00 -10.19 -17.06
CA CYS A 205 7.07 -10.15 -18.51
C CYS A 205 6.25 -11.30 -19.10
N LYS A 206 5.67 -11.11 -20.28
CA LYS A 206 5.01 -12.20 -21.02
C LYS A 206 5.98 -13.36 -21.29
N ASN A 207 7.24 -13.04 -21.58
CA ASN A 207 8.33 -13.98 -21.81
C ASN A 207 9.24 -14.01 -20.56
N PHE A 208 8.71 -14.51 -19.43
CA PHE A 208 9.34 -14.40 -18.11
C PHE A 208 10.66 -15.19 -17.97
N ARG A 209 10.79 -16.31 -18.68
CA ARG A 209 11.95 -17.21 -18.55
C ARG A 209 13.21 -16.56 -19.08
N LYS A 210 14.34 -16.87 -18.44
CA LYS A 210 15.65 -16.32 -18.81
C LYS A 210 15.97 -16.55 -20.29
N GLY A 211 16.14 -15.46 -21.04
CA GLY A 211 16.52 -15.47 -22.45
C GLY A 211 15.36 -15.51 -23.47
N GLU A 212 14.10 -15.63 -23.02
CA GLU A 212 12.94 -15.63 -23.94
C GLU A 212 12.49 -14.22 -24.33
N CYS A 213 12.75 -13.22 -23.47
CA CYS A 213 12.43 -11.84 -23.77
C CYS A 213 13.46 -11.24 -24.76
N LYS A 214 12.98 -10.86 -25.94
CA LYS A 214 13.80 -10.25 -27.00
C LYS A 214 14.03 -8.75 -26.78
N ASP A 215 13.25 -8.15 -25.88
CA ASP A 215 13.32 -6.73 -25.57
C ASP A 215 14.38 -6.45 -24.51
N GLY A 216 15.58 -6.05 -24.93
CA GLY A 216 16.67 -5.66 -24.02
C GLY A 216 16.38 -4.44 -23.14
N THR A 217 15.26 -3.75 -23.37
CA THR A 217 14.77 -2.63 -22.57
C THR A 217 13.39 -2.92 -21.96
N CYS A 218 13.04 -4.19 -21.79
CA CYS A 218 11.78 -4.60 -21.19
C CYS A 218 11.65 -4.02 -19.78
N THR A 219 10.52 -3.37 -19.50
CA THR A 219 10.21 -2.74 -18.20
C THR A 219 9.47 -3.67 -17.23
N PHE A 220 9.26 -4.94 -17.63
CA PHE A 220 8.61 -5.97 -16.83
C PHE A 220 9.63 -6.89 -16.17
N ALA A 221 9.22 -7.55 -15.08
CA ALA A 221 10.08 -8.46 -14.32
C ALA A 221 10.40 -9.73 -15.10
N HIS A 222 11.65 -10.17 -15.05
CA HIS A 222 12.12 -11.47 -15.53
C HIS A 222 12.64 -12.33 -14.37
N GLU A 223 12.83 -13.62 -14.64
CA GLU A 223 13.38 -14.58 -13.69
C GLU A 223 14.76 -14.19 -13.15
N SER A 224 15.59 -13.55 -13.98
CA SER A 224 16.92 -13.08 -13.60
C SER A 224 16.92 -11.97 -12.56
N ASP A 225 15.80 -11.27 -12.37
CA ASP A 225 15.74 -10.08 -11.54
C ASP A 225 15.59 -10.41 -10.03
N GLY A 226 15.25 -11.67 -9.70
CA GLY A 226 15.21 -12.14 -8.30
C GLY A 226 14.08 -11.56 -7.44
N TYR A 227 12.99 -11.10 -8.05
CA TYR A 227 11.87 -10.50 -7.32
C TYR A 227 10.98 -11.54 -6.62
N THR A 228 10.73 -11.36 -5.32
CA THR A 228 9.95 -12.29 -4.49
C THR A 228 8.44 -12.24 -4.76
N TYR A 229 7.89 -11.05 -5.03
CA TYR A 229 6.45 -10.85 -5.20
C TYR A 229 6.12 -10.42 -6.62
N LEU A 230 5.60 -11.35 -7.40
CA LEU A 230 5.26 -11.17 -8.79
C LEU A 230 3.75 -11.30 -9.00
N VAL A 231 3.21 -10.53 -9.94
CA VAL A 231 1.85 -10.69 -10.46
C VAL A 231 1.92 -10.99 -11.95
N ASP A 232 1.02 -11.81 -12.44
CA ASP A 232 0.98 -12.16 -13.86
C ASP A 232 0.68 -10.93 -14.71
N HIS A 233 1.07 -11.01 -15.99
CA HIS A 233 0.93 -9.90 -16.92
C HIS A 233 -0.54 -9.48 -17.07
N MET A 234 -0.89 -8.34 -16.48
CA MET A 234 -2.20 -7.73 -16.57
C MET A 234 -2.09 -6.27 -17.03
N VAL A 235 -3.10 -5.78 -17.74
CA VAL A 235 -3.17 -4.38 -18.15
C VAL A 235 -3.42 -3.52 -16.91
N LEU A 236 -2.37 -2.87 -16.41
CA LEU A 236 -2.51 -1.89 -15.34
C LEU A 236 -3.10 -0.60 -15.90
N LYS A 237 -4.32 -0.25 -15.51
CA LYS A 237 -4.88 1.08 -15.77
C LYS A 237 -4.20 2.08 -14.82
N GLN A 238 -3.56 3.11 -15.38
CA GLN A 238 -3.11 4.24 -14.57
C GLN A 238 -4.35 4.97 -14.03
N GLN A 239 -4.30 5.41 -12.77
CA GLN A 239 -5.29 6.35 -12.28
C GLN A 239 -4.95 7.72 -12.89
N ASP A 240 -5.87 8.27 -13.68
CA ASP A 240 -5.77 9.62 -14.24
C ASP A 240 -6.05 10.65 -13.13
N GLY A 241 -5.08 10.77 -12.24
CA GLY A 241 -4.98 11.80 -11.23
C GLY A 241 -3.50 11.96 -10.91
N TRP A 242 -2.99 13.18 -11.00
CA TRP A 242 -1.67 13.45 -10.44
C TRP A 242 -1.74 13.11 -8.95
N PRO A 243 -0.79 12.33 -8.41
CA PRO A 243 -0.71 12.16 -6.98
C PRO A 243 -0.51 13.55 -6.39
N THR A 244 -1.51 14.08 -5.71
CA THR A 244 -1.31 15.20 -4.80
C THR A 244 -0.14 14.76 -3.92
N GLU A 245 0.96 15.52 -3.96
CA GLU A 245 2.09 15.25 -3.07
C GLU A 245 1.51 15.03 -1.67
N PRO A 246 2.06 14.08 -0.88
CA PRO A 246 1.64 13.91 0.49
C PRO A 246 1.83 15.27 1.17
N SER A 247 0.73 16.02 1.27
CA SER A 247 0.73 17.35 1.84
C SER A 247 1.15 17.13 3.27
N THR A 248 2.36 17.56 3.59
CA THR A 248 2.89 17.67 4.95
C THR A 248 2.12 18.73 5.75
N ARG A 249 0.89 19.10 5.36
CA ARG A 249 -0.07 19.75 6.25
C ARG A 249 -0.37 18.80 7.40
N LEU A 250 0.43 18.96 8.44
CA LEU A 250 0.05 18.90 9.85
C LEU A 250 -1.21 19.77 10.02
N GLY A 251 -2.36 19.23 9.64
CA GLY A 251 -3.66 19.85 9.87
C GLY A 251 -3.91 19.87 11.37
N HIS A 252 -3.73 21.04 11.97
CA HIS A 252 -4.40 21.39 13.20
C HIS A 252 -5.90 21.24 12.96
N GLY A 253 -6.51 20.22 13.57
CA GLY A 253 -7.94 20.06 13.63
C GLY A 253 -8.51 21.14 14.55
N VAL A 254 -8.98 22.23 13.97
CA VAL A 254 -9.95 23.12 14.62
C VAL A 254 -11.32 22.49 14.37
N GLY A 255 -12.04 22.23 15.45
CA GLY A 255 -13.32 21.53 15.45
C GLY A 255 -14.36 22.23 14.58
N GLY A 256 -15.00 21.43 13.72
CA GLY A 256 -16.28 21.74 13.10
C GLY A 256 -17.27 20.70 13.57
N GLU A 257 -18.22 21.12 14.40
CA GLU A 257 -19.40 20.35 14.79
C GLU A 257 -20.20 19.99 13.54
N HIS A 258 -20.31 18.69 13.25
CA HIS A 258 -21.22 18.20 12.22
C HIS A 258 -22.49 17.69 12.89
N HIS A 259 -23.58 18.41 12.65
CA HIS A 259 -24.94 17.95 12.85
C HIS A 259 -25.17 16.63 12.10
N GLY A 260 -25.83 15.69 12.77
CA GLY A 260 -26.21 14.40 12.23
C GLY A 260 -27.18 14.54 11.07
N ASP A 261 -26.87 13.82 10.00
CA ASP A 261 -27.80 13.48 8.93
C ASP A 261 -27.83 11.96 8.86
N GLU A 262 -28.98 11.37 9.22
CA GLU A 262 -29.26 9.95 9.17
C GLU A 262 -29.41 9.53 7.70
N GLY A 263 -28.30 9.16 7.08
CA GLY A 263 -28.26 8.61 5.72
C GLY A 263 -28.01 7.11 5.73
N GLN A 264 -29.09 6.34 5.61
CA GLN A 264 -29.21 4.94 5.16
C GLN A 264 -27.91 4.20 4.79
N ASP A 265 -27.58 3.21 5.61
CA ASP A 265 -26.56 2.20 5.36
C ASP A 265 -27.05 1.18 4.31
N ASP A 266 -26.91 1.51 3.03
CA ASP A 266 -26.91 0.50 1.97
C ASP A 266 -25.60 -0.30 2.04
N HIS A 267 -25.65 -1.42 2.77
CA HIS A 267 -24.62 -2.46 2.77
C HIS A 267 -24.57 -3.18 1.41
N GLY A 268 -23.98 -2.52 0.42
CA GLY A 268 -23.46 -3.15 -0.79
C GLY A 268 -22.22 -3.99 -0.47
N TYR A 269 -22.42 -5.26 -0.12
CA TYR A 269 -21.35 -6.25 -0.11
C TYR A 269 -20.87 -6.51 -1.54
N ASP A 270 -19.80 -5.85 -1.98
CA ASP A 270 -19.05 -6.27 -3.16
C ASP A 270 -18.25 -7.54 -2.82
N VAL A 271 -18.93 -8.67 -3.02
CA VAL A 271 -18.36 -10.00 -3.03
C VAL A 271 -17.47 -10.13 -4.27
N TRP A 272 -16.18 -9.87 -4.10
CA TRP A 272 -15.16 -10.32 -5.05
C TRP A 272 -14.94 -11.83 -4.84
N ASN A 273 -15.77 -12.64 -5.50
CA ASN A 273 -15.54 -14.07 -5.64
C ASN A 273 -14.30 -14.31 -6.52
N PHE A 274 -13.26 -14.89 -5.93
CA PHE A 274 -12.22 -15.63 -6.63
C PHE A 274 -12.31 -17.09 -6.21
N PHE A 275 -12.94 -17.90 -7.07
CA PHE A 275 -12.62 -19.29 -7.32
C PHE A 275 -12.74 -19.52 -8.82
#